data_AF-A0A3S0L4H4-F1
#
_entry.id   AF-A0A3S0L4H4-F1
#
_cell.length_a   1.000
_cell.length_b   1.000
_cell.length_c   1.000
_cell.angle_alpha   90.00
_cell.angle_beta   90.00
_cell.angle_gamma   90.00
#
_symmetry.space_group_name_H-M   'P 1'
#
loop_
_entity.id
_entity.type
_entity.pdbx_description
1 polymer ?
#
loop_
_entity_poly.entity_id
_entity_poly.type
_entity_poly.pdbx_seq_one_letter_code
_entity_poly.pdbx_strand_id
1 'polypeptide(L)'
;MQAIENINLVSLLDTLLSLVTAFVLGGLIGYERQYRQRTAGLRTNVLVAVGAAIFVDMANHLGGHEGAEHVVAYVVSGIGFLGAGVIMREEGNVRGL
;
A
#
# COMPACT_ATOMS: atom_id res chain seq x y z
N MET A 1 -16.67 16.22 21.99
CA MET A 1 -15.37 16.00 22.66
C MET A 1 -15.12 14.50 22.82
N GLN A 2 -15.00 13.75 21.71
CA GLN A 2 -14.67 12.30 21.70
C GLN A 2 -13.35 12.01 20.98
N ALA A 3 -12.79 12.99 20.26
CA ALA A 3 -11.51 12.87 19.56
C ALA A 3 -10.29 12.78 20.49
N ILE A 4 -10.42 13.22 21.75
CA ILE A 4 -9.33 13.25 22.73
C ILE A 4 -9.32 11.96 23.59
N GLU A 5 -10.47 11.31 23.80
CA GLU A 5 -10.55 10.01 24.52
C GLU A 5 -10.11 8.82 23.64
N ASN A 6 -10.14 8.95 22.32
CA ASN A 6 -9.71 7.90 21.39
C ASN A 6 -8.19 7.87 21.13
N ILE A 7 -7.41 8.73 21.77
CA ILE A 7 -5.94 8.69 21.72
C ILE A 7 -5.46 7.56 22.64
N ASN A 8 -5.75 6.32 22.24
CA ASN A 8 -5.12 5.16 22.82
C ASN A 8 -3.67 5.14 22.35
N LEU A 9 -2.74 5.30 23.28
CA LEU A 9 -1.29 5.18 23.04
C LEU A 9 -0.95 3.87 22.33
N VAL A 10 -1.71 2.80 22.61
CA VAL A 10 -1.60 1.50 21.95
C VAL A 10 -1.99 1.58 20.47
N SER A 11 -3.11 2.21 20.14
CA SER A 11 -3.53 2.38 18.73
C SER A 11 -2.52 3.21 17.93
N LEU A 12 -2.05 4.32 18.52
CA LEU A 12 -1.00 5.13 17.88
C LEU A 12 0.29 4.34 17.66
N LEU A 13 0.66 3.48 18.61
CA LEU A 13 1.84 2.63 18.47
C LEU A 13 1.65 1.62 17.34
N ASP A 14 0.47 0.99 17.23
CA ASP A 14 0.14 0.04 16.15
C ASP A 14 0.17 0.72 14.77
N THR A 15 -0.43 1.90 14.63
CA THR A 15 -0.41 2.69 13.39
C THR A 15 1.02 3.10 13.03
N LEU A 16 1.81 3.58 14.00
CA LEU A 16 3.20 4.00 13.78
C LEU A 16 4.07 2.80 13.39
N LEU A 17 3.89 1.65 14.03
CA LEU A 17 4.60 0.42 13.70
C LEU A 17 4.24 -0.08 12.30
N SER A 18 2.96 0.00 11.91
CA SER A 18 2.48 -0.35 10.56
C SER A 18 3.05 0.57 9.48
N LEU A 19 3.10 1.88 9.75
CA LEU A 19 3.68 2.88 8.84
C LEU A 19 5.19 2.70 8.69
N VAL A 20 5.91 2.49 9.79
CA VAL A 20 7.36 2.28 9.77
C VAL A 20 7.70 0.98 9.06
N THR A 21 6.97 -0.10 9.31
CA THR A 21 7.18 -1.37 8.61
C THR A 21 6.88 -1.24 7.12
N ALA A 22 5.77 -0.59 6.73
CA ALA A 22 5.47 -0.30 5.33
C ALA A 22 6.55 0.56 4.65
N PHE A 23 7.06 1.58 5.34
CA PHE A 23 8.14 2.44 4.84
C PHE A 23 9.45 1.67 4.66
N VAL A 24 9.85 0.86 5.65
CA VAL A 24 11.09 0.06 5.60
C VAL A 24 11.00 -0.98 4.48
N LEU A 25 9.90 -1.74 4.41
CA LEU A 25 9.72 -2.76 3.38
C LEU A 25 9.60 -2.15 1.97
N GLY A 26 8.77 -1.13 1.80
CA GLY A 26 8.62 -0.41 0.54
C GLY A 26 9.92 0.29 0.09
N GLY A 27 10.69 0.79 1.06
CA GLY A 27 12.01 1.38 0.85
C GLY A 27 13.05 0.37 0.43
N LEU A 28 13.09 -0.80 1.07
CA LEU A 28 14.04 -1.87 0.74
C LEU A 28 13.78 -2.42 -0.68
N ILE A 29 12.52 -2.68 -1.02
CA ILE A 29 12.10 -3.09 -2.37
C ILE A 29 12.40 -1.97 -3.39
N GLY A 30 12.09 -0.73 -3.03
CA GLY A 30 12.38 0.46 -3.83
C GLY A 30 13.87 0.65 -4.12
N TYR A 31 14.71 0.43 -3.12
CA TYR A 31 16.16 0.52 -3.22
C TYR A 31 16.73 -0.54 -4.15
N GLU A 32 16.32 -1.80 -3.99
CA GLU A 32 16.75 -2.89 -4.86
C GLU A 32 16.35 -2.62 -6.32
N ARG A 33 15.12 -2.15 -6.56
CA ARG A 33 14.65 -1.85 -7.92
C ARG A 33 15.37 -0.67 -8.54
N GLN A 34 15.71 0.35 -7.76
CA GLN A 34 16.50 1.49 -8.24
C GLN A 34 17.92 1.07 -8.60
N TYR A 35 18.54 0.19 -7.80
CA TYR A 35 19.86 -0.37 -8.09
C TYR A 35 19.86 -1.19 -9.39
N ARG A 36 18.79 -1.97 -9.64
CA ARG A 36 18.61 -2.73 -10.89
C ARG A 36 18.09 -1.90 -12.08
N GLN A 37 18.12 -0.57 -11.99
CA GLN A 37 17.69 0.37 -13.05
C GLN A 37 16.27 0.13 -13.59
N ARG A 38 15.33 -0.33 -12.74
CA ARG A 38 13.92 -0.50 -13.13
C ARG A 38 13.18 0.85 -13.13
N THR A 39 12.16 0.97 -13.97
CA THR A 39 11.36 2.19 -14.19
C THR A 39 10.62 2.71 -12.95
N ALA A 40 10.22 1.83 -12.01
CA ALA A 40 9.68 2.20 -10.71
C ALA A 40 10.80 2.16 -9.66
N GLY A 41 11.23 3.34 -9.20
CA GLY A 41 12.33 3.51 -8.25
C GLY A 41 11.88 3.59 -6.79
N LEU A 42 12.77 4.07 -5.93
CA LEU A 42 12.56 4.12 -4.48
C LEU A 42 11.38 5.00 -4.05
N ARG A 43 11.27 6.21 -4.62
CA ARG A 43 10.19 7.15 -4.26
C ARG A 43 8.80 6.58 -4.53
N THR A 44 8.62 5.89 -5.66
CA THR A 44 7.33 5.33 -6.06
C THR A 44 6.90 4.18 -5.14
N ASN A 45 7.79 3.24 -4.83
CA ASN A 45 7.41 2.09 -3.99
C ASN A 45 7.14 2.49 -2.54
N VAL A 46 7.94 3.42 -2.01
CA VAL A 46 7.73 3.95 -0.66
C VAL A 46 6.38 4.66 -0.56
N LEU A 47 6.05 5.53 -1.52
CA LEU A 47 4.77 6.25 -1.53
C LEU A 47 3.57 5.31 -1.64
N VAL A 48 3.64 4.29 -2.49
CA VAL A 48 2.56 3.30 -2.64
C VAL A 48 2.41 2.44 -1.38
N ALA A 49 3.52 1.95 -0.80
CA ALA A 49 3.48 1.12 0.39
C ALA A 49 2.92 1.87 1.61
N VAL A 50 3.40 3.10 1.85
CA VAL A 50 2.92 3.95 2.94
C VAL A 50 1.47 4.38 2.70
N GLY A 51 1.11 4.76 1.47
CA GLY A 51 -0.27 5.13 1.13
C GLY A 51 -1.26 3.99 1.38
N ALA A 52 -0.92 2.77 0.95
CA ALA A 52 -1.75 1.58 1.20
C ALA A 52 -1.92 1.31 2.71
N ALA A 53 -0.84 1.42 3.48
CA ALA A 53 -0.90 1.24 4.94
C ALA A 53 -1.82 2.28 5.62
N ILE A 54 -1.74 3.56 5.20
CA ILE A 54 -2.62 4.62 5.72
C ILE A 54 -4.09 4.31 5.41
N PHE A 55 -4.41 3.90 4.19
CA PHE A 55 -5.79 3.62 3.82
C PHE A 55 -6.38 2.43 4.59
N VAL A 56 -5.60 1.36 4.80
CA VAL A 56 -6.04 0.21 5.59
C VAL A 56 -6.21 0.57 7.07
N ASP A 57 -5.28 1.32 7.65
CA ASP A 57 -5.35 1.79 9.03
C ASP A 57 -6.55 2.73 9.26
N MET A 58 -6.79 3.65 8.33
CA MET A 58 -7.95 4.53 8.37
C MET A 58 -9.26 3.75 8.25
N ALA A 59 -9.31 2.73 7.39
CA ALA A 59 -10.48 1.88 7.24
C ALA A 59 -10.77 1.07 8.50
N ASN A 60 -9.73 0.59 9.18
CA ASN A 60 -9.85 -0.07 10.47
C ASN A 60 -10.42 0.87 11.55
N HIS A 61 -9.98 2.13 11.56
CA HIS A 61 -10.50 3.13 12.51
C HIS A 61 -11.94 3.57 12.23
N LEU A 62 -12.36 3.62 10.96
CA LEU A 62 -13.71 4.06 10.57
C LEU A 62 -14.75 2.94 10.60
N GLY A 63 -14.37 1.74 10.16
CA GLY A 63 -15.28 0.62 9.93
C GLY A 63 -14.90 -0.67 10.67
N GLY A 64 -13.93 -0.61 11.59
CA GLY A 64 -13.42 -1.79 12.28
C GLY A 64 -12.78 -2.80 11.31
N HIS A 65 -12.78 -4.07 11.73
CA HIS A 65 -12.14 -5.14 10.96
C HIS A 65 -12.74 -5.31 9.56
N GLU A 66 -14.07 -5.23 9.43
CA GLU A 66 -14.77 -5.33 8.13
C GLU A 66 -14.35 -4.20 7.17
N GLY A 67 -14.21 -2.97 7.67
CA GLY A 67 -13.73 -1.84 6.88
C GLY A 67 -12.31 -2.07 6.35
N ALA A 68 -11.42 -2.58 7.21
CA ALA A 68 -10.05 -2.93 6.82
C ALA A 68 -10.01 -4.03 5.76
N GLU A 69 -10.79 -5.10 5.92
CA GLU A 69 -10.89 -6.21 4.96
C GLU A 69 -11.27 -5.71 3.55
N HIS A 70 -12.26 -4.83 3.46
CA HIS A 70 -12.69 -4.26 2.18
C HIS A 70 -11.57 -3.46 1.51
N VAL A 71 -10.89 -2.58 2.26
CA VAL A 71 -9.80 -1.78 1.69
C VAL A 71 -8.62 -2.64 1.28
N VAL A 72 -8.27 -3.67 2.08
CA VAL A 72 -7.25 -4.66 1.69
C VAL A 72 -7.65 -5.36 0.38
N ALA A 73 -8.91 -5.76 0.22
CA ALA A 73 -9.40 -6.39 -1.00
C ALA A 73 -9.25 -5.46 -2.22
N TYR A 74 -9.55 -4.17 -2.09
CA TYR A 74 -9.34 -3.19 -3.16
C TYR A 74 -7.86 -2.99 -3.51
N VAL A 75 -6.98 -2.94 -2.51
CA VAL A 75 -5.53 -2.86 -2.73
C VAL A 75 -5.01 -4.08 -3.49
N VAL A 76 -5.40 -5.30 -3.07
CA VAL A 76 -5.01 -6.55 -3.74
C VAL A 76 -5.54 -6.60 -5.18
N SER A 77 -6.79 -6.20 -5.40
CA SER A 77 -7.38 -6.10 -6.73
C SER A 77 -6.62 -5.14 -7.65
N GLY A 78 -6.27 -3.96 -7.15
CA GLY A 78 -5.46 -2.97 -7.88
C GLY A 78 -4.07 -3.48 -8.27
N ILE A 79 -3.39 -4.19 -7.35
CA ILE A 79 -2.09 -4.83 -7.64
C ILE A 79 -2.25 -5.90 -8.72
N GLY A 80 -3.31 -6.70 -8.66
CA GLY A 80 -3.63 -7.71 -9.69
C GLY A 80 -3.82 -7.10 -11.07
N PHE A 81 -4.55 -5.98 -11.16
CA PHE A 81 -4.76 -5.26 -12.41
C PHE A 81 -3.46 -4.70 -12.99
N LEU A 82 -2.62 -4.07 -12.15
CA LEU A 82 -1.30 -3.59 -12.58
C LEU A 82 -0.43 -4.75 -13.08
N GLY A 83 -0.42 -5.89 -12.37
CA GLY A 83 0.30 -7.10 -12.75
C GLY A 83 -0.12 -7.65 -14.11
N ALA A 84 -1.43 -7.84 -14.32
CA ALA A 84 -1.97 -8.28 -15.60
C ALA A 84 -1.61 -7.32 -16.74
N GLY A 85 -1.66 -6.00 -16.49
CA GLY A 85 -1.27 -4.99 -17.46
C GLY A 85 0.19 -5.08 -17.90
N VAL A 86 1.12 -5.40 -17.00
CA VAL A 86 2.55 -5.57 -17.39
C VAL A 86 2.77 -6.83 -18.22
N ILE A 87 2.07 -7.93 -17.90
CA ILE A 87 2.16 -9.20 -18.65
C ILE A 87 1.60 -9.02 -20.07
N MET A 88 0.42 -8.43 -20.22
CA MET A 88 -0.19 -8.15 -21.53
C MET A 88 0.65 -7.21 -22.40
N ARG A 89 1.45 -6.33 -21.78
CA ARG A 89 2.34 -5.42 -22.52
C ARG A 89 3.55 -6.14 -23.13
N GLU A 90 3.98 -7.25 -22.54
CA GLU A 90 5.16 -8.01 -22.99
C GLU A 90 4.87 -8.80 -24.29
N GLU A 91 3.60 -9.09 -24.59
CA GLU A 91 3.18 -9.80 -25.82
C GLU A 91 3.01 -8.89 -27.06
N GLY A 92 3.39 -7.61 -26.98
CA GLY A 92 3.59 -6.74 -28.17
C GLY A 92 2.33 -6.35 -28.94
N ASN A 93 1.13 -6.75 -28.52
CA ASN A 93 -0.11 -6.36 -29.16
C ASN A 93 -1.25 -6.33 -28.13
N VAL A 94 -1.50 -5.17 -27.53
CA VAL A 94 -2.70 -4.94 -26.73
C VAL A 94 -3.89 -4.89 -27.70
N ARG A 95 -4.49 -6.04 -27.99
CA ARG A 95 -5.76 -6.12 -28.73
C ARG A 95 -6.92 -6.18 -27.75
N GLY A 96 -7.77 -5.15 -27.85
CA GLY A 96 -8.87 -4.85 -26.95
C GLY A 96 -8.68 -3.41 -26.46
N LEU A 97 -8.70 -2.41 -27.36
CA LEU A 97 -9.73 -2.11 -28.37
C LEU A 97 -9.23 -2.09 -29.81
#